data_AF-A0A352NED8-F1
#
_entry.id   AF-A0A352NED8-F1
#
_cell.length_a   1.000
_cell.length_b   1.000
_cell.length_c   1.000
_cell.angle_alpha   90.00
_cell.angle_beta   90.00
_cell.angle_gamma   90.00
#
_symmetry.space_group_name_H-M   'P 1'
#
loop_
_entity.id
_entity.type
_entity.pdbx_description
1 polymer ?
#
loop_
_entity_poly.entity_id
_entity_poly.type
_entity_poly.pdbx_seq_one_letter_code
_entity_poly.pdbx_strand_id
1 'polypeptide(L)'
;YEDACSFDELFTARYYEKFSEEVDKSLWHMPAHMVNAYYSPDSNTIVFPAAILQAPFYSLEQTASQNYGGIGAVIAHEISHAFDNNGAQFDKYGNLNKWWADEDYAAFEKKQEEMIAIFDGVETEAGPANGKLIVSENIADQGGITAAMTAAQKEADVNLAEFFSQWGKIWRMKASLEFQQMLLSMDVHAPAKLRANIPPTNLEEFYQTFDVKEGDEMYRAPDKRVKIW
;
A
#
# COMPACT_ATOMS: atom_id res chain seq x y z
N TYR A 1 -36.10 0.51 7.69
CA TYR A 1 -35.78 1.75 8.42
C TYR A 1 -35.63 1.43 9.91
N GLU A 2 -36.66 0.91 10.56
CA GLU A 2 -36.63 0.52 11.98
C GLU A 2 -35.47 -0.42 12.31
N ASP A 3 -35.22 -1.45 11.51
CA ASP A 3 -34.08 -2.35 11.69
C ASP A 3 -32.74 -1.61 11.67
N ALA A 4 -32.56 -0.65 10.76
CA ALA A 4 -31.33 0.12 10.64
C ALA A 4 -31.09 1.01 11.87
N CYS A 5 -32.15 1.68 12.37
CA CYS A 5 -32.09 2.43 13.62
C CYS A 5 -31.74 1.52 14.80
N SER A 6 -32.35 0.34 14.86
CA SER A 6 -32.10 -0.62 15.93
C SER A 6 -30.66 -1.13 15.93
N PHE A 7 -30.09 -1.39 14.74
CA PHE A 7 -28.68 -1.74 14.60
C PHE A 7 -27.74 -0.61 15.05
N ASP A 8 -28.06 0.64 14.71
CA ASP A 8 -27.25 1.80 15.09
C ASP A 8 -27.23 2.02 16.62
N GLU A 9 -28.39 1.87 17.27
CA GLU A 9 -28.52 1.90 18.72
C GLU A 9 -27.67 0.80 19.39
N LEU A 10 -27.74 -0.43 18.88
CA LEU A 10 -26.95 -1.55 19.40
C LEU A 10 -25.44 -1.35 19.22
N PHE A 11 -25.02 -0.85 18.05
CA PHE A 11 -23.61 -0.60 17.77
C PHE A 11 -23.05 0.51 18.68
N THR A 12 -23.83 1.59 18.85
CA THR A 12 -23.49 2.70 19.74
C THR A 12 -23.36 2.25 21.19
N ALA A 13 -24.33 1.48 21.69
CA ALA A 13 -24.28 0.92 23.05
C ALA A 13 -23.02 0.07 23.25
N ARG A 14 -22.73 -0.86 22.32
CA ARG A 14 -21.55 -1.73 22.37
C ARG A 14 -20.23 -0.93 22.31
N TYR A 15 -20.19 0.18 21.59
CA TYR A 15 -19.02 1.07 21.56
C TYR A 15 -18.76 1.69 22.94
N TYR A 16 -19.79 2.23 23.59
CA TYR A 16 -19.66 2.84 24.92
C TYR A 16 -19.38 1.83 26.04
N GLU A 17 -19.88 0.60 25.93
CA GLU A 17 -19.57 -0.49 26.89
C GLU A 17 -18.06 -0.74 26.99
N LYS A 18 -17.31 -0.56 25.90
CA LYS A 18 -15.86 -0.81 25.86
C LYS A 18 -15.03 0.31 26.46
N PHE A 19 -15.61 1.47 26.81
CA PHE A 19 -14.83 2.66 27.21
C PHE A 19 -13.95 2.42 28.44
N SER A 20 -14.42 1.59 29.38
CA SER A 20 -13.70 1.30 30.64
C SER A 20 -12.99 -0.06 30.62
N GLU A 21 -13.01 -0.76 29.49
CA GLU A 21 -12.43 -2.10 29.34
C GLU A 21 -11.02 -2.00 28.74
N GLU A 22 -10.20 -3.03 28.95
CA GLU A 22 -8.92 -3.13 28.24
C GLU A 22 -9.16 -3.34 26.73
N VAL A 23 -8.22 -2.84 25.92
CA VAL A 23 -8.29 -2.98 24.46
C VAL A 23 -8.12 -4.45 24.07
N ASP A 24 -9.16 -5.03 23.50
CA ASP A 24 -9.11 -6.37 22.89
C ASP A 24 -8.41 -6.31 21.53
N LYS A 25 -7.11 -6.59 21.52
CA LYS A 25 -6.27 -6.64 20.32
C LYS A 25 -6.55 -7.82 19.39
N SER A 26 -7.47 -8.73 19.73
CA SER A 26 -7.89 -9.84 18.86
C SER A 26 -9.01 -9.46 17.90
N LEU A 27 -9.64 -8.29 18.09
CA LEU A 27 -10.73 -7.83 17.24
C LEU A 27 -10.25 -7.43 15.85
N TRP A 28 -11.01 -7.81 14.83
CA TRP A 28 -10.77 -7.42 13.45
C TRP A 28 -11.63 -6.23 13.04
N HIS A 29 -11.08 -5.35 12.21
CA HIS A 29 -11.80 -4.22 11.61
C HIS A 29 -12.49 -4.58 10.29
N MET A 30 -12.18 -5.74 9.71
CA MET A 30 -12.75 -6.20 8.45
C MET A 30 -13.34 -7.61 8.59
N PRO A 31 -14.53 -7.88 8.00
CA PRO A 31 -15.07 -9.22 7.96
C PRO A 31 -14.33 -10.08 6.92
N ALA A 32 -14.33 -11.40 7.10
CA ALA A 32 -13.58 -12.34 6.26
C ALA A 32 -13.94 -12.30 4.75
N HIS A 33 -15.14 -11.82 4.40
CA HIS A 33 -15.62 -11.73 3.01
C HIS A 33 -15.27 -10.42 2.31
N MET A 34 -14.62 -9.46 2.99
CA MET A 34 -14.17 -8.21 2.39
C MET A 34 -12.92 -8.45 1.53
N VAL A 35 -12.93 -7.99 0.28
CA VAL A 35 -11.76 -8.02 -0.60
C VAL A 35 -10.92 -6.78 -0.30
N ASN A 36 -10.13 -6.86 0.77
CA ASN A 36 -9.23 -5.78 1.20
C ASN A 36 -8.15 -6.36 2.13
N ALA A 37 -7.21 -5.55 2.60
CA ALA A 37 -6.24 -5.85 3.66
C ALA A 37 -6.04 -4.59 4.53
N TYR A 38 -5.43 -4.74 5.71
CA TYR A 38 -5.05 -3.57 6.52
C TYR A 38 -3.91 -3.87 7.49
N TYR A 39 -3.26 -2.79 7.91
CA TYR A 39 -2.43 -2.66 9.09
C TYR A 39 -3.12 -1.81 10.17
N SER A 40 -3.03 -2.26 11.42
CA SER A 40 -3.46 -1.50 12.60
C SER A 40 -2.25 -1.08 13.43
N PRO A 41 -1.94 0.22 13.57
CA PRO A 41 -0.79 0.68 14.35
C PRO A 41 -0.93 0.40 15.86
N ASP A 42 -2.14 0.51 16.41
CA ASP A 42 -2.44 0.33 17.84
C ASP A 42 -2.30 -1.13 18.34
N SER A 43 -2.54 -2.09 17.44
CA SER A 43 -2.33 -3.51 17.70
C SER A 43 -1.07 -4.07 17.06
N ASN A 44 -0.38 -3.29 16.22
CA ASN A 44 0.73 -3.69 15.37
C ASN A 44 0.44 -5.02 14.63
N THR A 45 -0.74 -5.09 13.99
CA THR A 45 -1.26 -6.30 13.35
C THR A 45 -1.56 -6.04 11.88
N ILE A 46 -1.20 -6.98 11.02
CA ILE A 46 -1.63 -7.04 9.61
C ILE A 46 -2.70 -8.11 9.44
N VAL A 47 -3.74 -7.83 8.66
CA VAL A 47 -4.87 -8.76 8.46
C VAL A 47 -5.21 -8.90 6.99
N PHE A 48 -5.36 -10.16 6.56
CA PHE A 48 -5.77 -10.55 5.22
C PHE A 48 -7.06 -11.37 5.30
N PRO A 49 -8.24 -10.75 5.17
CA PRO A 49 -9.51 -11.46 5.01
C PRO A 49 -9.44 -12.56 3.95
N ALA A 50 -10.16 -13.65 4.15
CA ALA A 50 -10.13 -14.79 3.22
C ALA A 50 -10.47 -14.39 1.77
N ALA A 51 -11.33 -13.39 1.56
CA ALA A 51 -11.74 -12.94 0.25
C ALA A 51 -10.67 -12.16 -0.55
N ILE A 52 -9.58 -11.66 0.05
CA ILE A 52 -8.45 -11.14 -0.77
C ILE A 52 -7.52 -12.26 -1.25
N LEU A 53 -7.55 -13.43 -0.61
CA LEU A 53 -6.69 -14.59 -0.92
C LEU A 53 -7.23 -15.41 -2.10
N GLN A 54 -7.51 -14.73 -3.21
CA GLN A 54 -7.99 -15.32 -4.46
C GLN A 54 -7.43 -14.57 -5.68
N ALA A 55 -7.62 -15.14 -6.87
CA ALA A 55 -7.14 -14.51 -8.10
C ALA A 55 -7.86 -13.15 -8.30
N PRO A 56 -7.15 -12.10 -8.75
CA PRO A 56 -5.78 -12.13 -9.28
C PRO A 56 -4.68 -11.98 -8.21
N PHE A 57 -4.98 -11.78 -6.93
CA PHE A 57 -3.94 -11.57 -5.91
C PHE A 57 -3.19 -12.87 -5.60
N TYR A 58 -3.92 -13.97 -5.42
CA TYR A 58 -3.37 -15.27 -5.05
C TYR A 58 -4.06 -16.42 -5.77
N SER A 59 -3.29 -17.42 -6.22
CA SER A 59 -3.84 -18.70 -6.64
C SER A 59 -2.80 -19.81 -6.47
N LEU A 60 -3.26 -21.02 -6.15
CA LEU A 60 -2.43 -22.23 -6.19
C LEU A 60 -1.99 -22.59 -7.62
N GLU A 61 -2.67 -22.06 -8.64
CA GLU A 61 -2.34 -22.26 -10.05
C GLU A 61 -1.41 -21.18 -10.61
N GLN A 62 -1.18 -20.09 -9.86
CA GLN A 62 -0.26 -19.03 -10.22
C GLN A 62 1.19 -19.46 -9.94
N THR A 63 2.14 -18.94 -10.72
CA THR A 63 3.57 -19.10 -10.40
C THR A 63 3.91 -18.39 -9.10
N ALA A 64 5.02 -18.77 -8.45
CA ALA A 64 5.52 -18.06 -7.28
C ALA A 64 5.69 -16.56 -7.59
N SER A 65 6.30 -16.23 -8.73
CA SER A 65 6.49 -14.85 -9.21
C SER A 65 5.19 -14.06 -9.30
N GLN A 66 4.12 -14.68 -9.80
CA GLN A 66 2.79 -14.06 -9.83
C GLN A 66 2.24 -13.86 -8.42
N ASN A 67 2.31 -14.87 -7.55
CA ASN A 67 1.84 -14.72 -6.17
C ASN A 67 2.62 -13.63 -5.41
N TYR A 68 3.93 -13.49 -5.61
CA TYR A 68 4.70 -12.39 -5.05
C TYR A 68 4.31 -11.03 -5.64
N GLY A 69 4.08 -10.92 -6.95
CA GLY A 69 3.65 -9.67 -7.59
C GLY A 69 2.20 -9.28 -7.27
N GLY A 70 1.39 -10.24 -6.81
CA GLY A 70 0.03 -10.04 -6.31
C GLY A 70 0.01 -9.93 -4.79
N ILE A 71 -0.42 -11.00 -4.11
CA ILE A 71 -0.61 -11.01 -2.66
C ILE A 71 0.68 -10.75 -1.87
N GLY A 72 1.85 -11.15 -2.39
CA GLY A 72 3.13 -10.88 -1.71
C GLY A 72 3.41 -9.38 -1.58
N ALA A 73 3.14 -8.62 -2.63
CA ALA A 73 3.25 -7.16 -2.63
C ALA A 73 2.22 -6.51 -1.69
N VAL A 74 1.00 -7.03 -1.63
CA VAL A 74 -0.03 -6.58 -0.67
C VAL A 74 0.41 -6.88 0.76
N ILE A 75 0.94 -8.07 1.05
CA ILE A 75 1.46 -8.42 2.39
C ILE A 75 2.57 -7.47 2.81
N ALA A 76 3.52 -7.22 1.92
CA ALA A 76 4.62 -6.32 2.19
C ALA A 76 4.19 -4.84 2.28
N HIS A 77 3.12 -4.44 1.57
CA HIS A 77 2.48 -3.14 1.70
C HIS A 77 1.94 -2.95 3.12
N GLU A 78 1.18 -3.92 3.65
CA GLU A 78 0.67 -3.84 5.03
C GLU A 78 1.79 -3.82 6.09
N ILE A 79 2.89 -4.55 5.86
CA ILE A 79 4.07 -4.46 6.74
C ILE A 79 4.70 -3.06 6.66
N SER A 80 4.75 -2.47 5.47
CA SER A 80 5.35 -1.15 5.24
C SER A 80 4.56 -0.02 5.91
N HIS A 81 3.25 -0.19 6.15
CA HIS A 81 2.46 0.75 6.95
C HIS A 81 2.97 0.90 8.39
N ALA A 82 3.61 -0.12 8.97
CA ALA A 82 4.25 0.02 10.28
C ALA A 82 5.41 1.03 10.29
N PHE A 83 5.90 1.41 9.10
CA PHE A 83 7.06 2.28 8.92
C PHE A 83 6.76 3.48 8.01
N ASP A 84 5.52 3.71 7.59
CA ASP A 84 5.15 4.91 6.86
C ASP A 84 5.16 6.16 7.77
N ASN A 85 4.83 7.34 7.24
CA ASN A 85 4.88 8.59 8.01
C ASN A 85 3.95 8.61 9.24
N ASN A 86 2.92 7.76 9.27
CA ASN A 86 2.02 7.60 10.40
C ASN A 86 2.48 6.47 11.32
N GLY A 87 2.70 5.26 10.77
CA GLY A 87 3.06 4.07 11.53
C GLY A 87 4.43 4.18 12.22
N ALA A 88 5.39 4.89 11.60
CA ALA A 88 6.70 5.13 12.20
C ALA A 88 6.67 5.92 13.52
N GLN A 89 5.52 6.51 13.89
CA GLN A 89 5.31 7.19 15.17
C GLN A 89 4.89 6.24 16.29
N PHE A 90 4.52 5.00 15.97
CA PHE A 90 4.08 3.99 16.91
C PHE A 90 5.20 3.00 17.23
N ASP A 91 5.38 2.64 18.50
CA ASP A 91 6.29 1.57 18.88
C ASP A 91 5.67 0.17 18.65
N LYS A 92 6.47 -0.87 18.88
CA LYS A 92 6.05 -2.27 18.69
C LYS A 92 4.83 -2.71 19.52
N TYR A 93 4.42 -1.92 20.53
CA TYR A 93 3.25 -2.19 21.37
C TYR A 93 2.02 -1.39 20.91
N GLY A 94 2.16 -0.54 19.89
CA GLY A 94 1.12 0.31 19.33
C GLY A 94 0.90 1.60 20.09
N ASN A 95 1.91 2.09 20.82
CA ASN A 95 1.84 3.39 21.49
C ASN A 95 2.54 4.46 20.67
N LEU A 96 1.97 5.66 20.61
CA LEU A 96 2.67 6.84 20.08
C LEU A 96 3.91 7.11 20.94
N ASN A 97 5.09 6.90 20.36
CA ASN A 97 6.35 6.96 21.08
C ASN A 97 7.49 7.27 20.10
N LYS A 98 8.33 8.25 20.43
CA LYS A 98 9.49 8.59 19.60
C LYS A 98 10.60 7.56 19.82
N TRP A 99 10.70 6.60 18.92
CA TRP A 99 11.71 5.53 18.96
C TRP A 99 12.86 5.71 17.97
N TRP A 100 12.77 6.72 17.09
CA TRP A 100 13.84 7.10 16.16
C TRP A 100 14.84 8.06 16.83
N ALA A 101 16.11 7.95 16.44
CA ALA A 101 17.06 9.05 16.64
C ALA A 101 16.67 10.25 15.74
N ASP A 102 17.00 11.46 16.17
CA ASP A 102 16.59 12.70 15.49
C ASP A 102 17.17 12.76 14.07
N GLU A 103 18.42 12.34 13.90
CA GLU A 103 19.11 12.32 12.61
C GLU A 103 18.49 11.29 11.64
N ASP A 104 18.06 10.14 12.15
CA ASP A 104 17.44 9.08 11.34
C ASP A 104 16.03 9.51 10.90
N TYR A 105 15.26 10.13 11.80
CA TYR A 105 13.94 10.65 11.45
C TYR A 105 14.03 11.77 10.42
N ALA A 106 14.99 12.70 10.56
CA ALA A 106 15.23 13.74 9.57
C ALA A 106 15.67 13.18 8.20
N ALA A 107 16.39 12.06 8.17
CA ALA A 107 16.69 11.35 6.93
C ALA A 107 15.43 10.71 6.30
N PHE A 108 14.56 10.14 7.13
CA PHE A 108 13.27 9.59 6.70
C PHE A 108 12.34 10.67 6.14
N GLU A 109 12.23 11.84 6.78
CA GLU A 109 11.44 12.97 6.28
C GLU A 109 11.88 13.39 4.87
N LYS A 110 13.19 13.42 4.58
CA LYS A 110 13.69 13.69 3.22
C LYS A 110 13.22 12.64 2.20
N LYS A 111 13.16 11.36 2.61
CA LYS A 111 12.61 10.29 1.75
C LYS A 111 11.11 10.44 1.53
N GLN A 112 10.36 10.93 2.52
CA GLN A 112 8.96 11.29 2.34
C GLN A 112 8.81 12.43 1.32
N GLU A 113 9.64 13.47 1.41
CA GLU A 113 9.64 14.59 0.45
C GLU A 113 9.97 14.12 -0.98
N GLU A 114 10.97 13.25 -1.14
CA GLU A 114 11.28 12.61 -2.43
C GLU A 114 10.08 11.82 -2.97
N MET A 115 9.39 11.05 -2.11
CA MET A 115 8.20 10.28 -2.48
C MET A 115 7.01 11.17 -2.86
N ILE A 116 6.79 12.27 -2.14
CA ILE A 116 5.78 13.28 -2.48
C ILE A 116 6.06 13.84 -3.88
N ALA A 117 7.30 14.26 -4.11
CA ALA A 117 7.69 14.96 -5.34
C ALA A 117 7.47 14.13 -6.62
N ILE A 118 7.53 12.80 -6.54
CA ILE A 118 7.34 11.93 -7.70
C ILE A 118 5.87 11.65 -8.05
N PHE A 119 4.93 12.01 -7.18
CA PHE A 119 3.49 11.89 -7.39
C PHE A 119 2.78 13.25 -7.48
N ASP A 120 3.31 14.28 -6.82
CA ASP A 120 2.67 15.59 -6.74
C ASP A 120 2.58 16.25 -8.11
N GLY A 121 1.37 16.70 -8.46
CA GLY A 121 1.09 17.32 -9.75
C GLY A 121 1.07 16.36 -10.94
N VAL A 122 1.21 15.05 -10.75
CA VAL A 122 1.09 14.08 -11.85
C VAL A 122 -0.34 14.12 -12.39
N GLU A 123 -0.47 14.47 -13.66
CA GLU A 123 -1.77 14.64 -14.32
C GLU A 123 -2.48 13.29 -14.52
N THR A 124 -3.76 13.28 -14.19
CA THR A 124 -4.68 12.17 -14.48
C THR A 124 -5.90 12.68 -15.24
N GLU A 125 -6.76 11.78 -15.72
CA GLU A 125 -8.01 12.17 -16.39
C GLU A 125 -8.90 13.04 -15.49
N ALA A 126 -8.81 12.88 -14.17
CA ALA A 126 -9.61 13.60 -13.18
C ALA A 126 -8.93 14.86 -12.60
N GLY A 127 -7.67 15.12 -12.97
CA GLY A 127 -6.86 16.24 -12.48
C GLY A 127 -5.53 15.80 -11.86
N PRO A 128 -4.74 16.76 -11.33
CA PRO A 128 -3.43 16.48 -10.76
C PRO A 128 -3.54 15.73 -9.43
N ALA A 129 -2.68 14.72 -9.25
CA ALA A 129 -2.55 14.02 -7.97
C ALA A 129 -1.90 14.93 -6.91
N ASN A 130 -2.36 14.80 -5.66
CA ASN A 130 -1.79 15.51 -4.51
C ASN A 130 -0.82 14.58 -3.77
N GLY A 131 0.47 14.68 -4.05
CA GLY A 131 1.49 13.76 -3.54
C GLY A 131 1.57 13.73 -2.01
N LYS A 132 1.24 14.86 -1.35
CA LYS A 132 1.22 14.97 0.11
C LYS A 132 0.05 14.22 0.74
N LEU A 133 -1.12 14.22 0.10
CA LEU A 133 -2.29 13.47 0.58
C LEU A 133 -2.03 11.95 0.57
N ILE A 134 -1.33 11.47 -0.45
CA ILE A 134 -1.17 10.03 -0.74
C ILE A 134 0.17 9.44 -0.31
N VAL A 135 1.00 10.20 0.42
CA VAL A 135 2.38 9.79 0.72
C VAL A 135 2.46 8.52 1.57
N SER A 136 1.56 8.32 2.54
CA SER A 136 1.50 7.12 3.39
C SER A 136 1.40 5.85 2.53
N GLU A 137 0.42 5.85 1.62
CA GLU A 137 0.14 4.74 0.71
C GLU A 137 1.25 4.54 -0.33
N ASN A 138 1.85 5.63 -0.82
CA ASN A 138 2.94 5.53 -1.79
C ASN A 138 4.23 4.97 -1.18
N ILE A 139 4.51 5.29 0.09
CA ILE A 139 5.60 4.66 0.85
C ILE A 139 5.31 3.17 1.01
N ALA A 140 4.07 2.82 1.38
CA ALA A 140 3.67 1.43 1.55
C ALA A 140 3.71 0.64 0.24
N ASP A 141 3.30 1.21 -0.89
CA ASP A 141 3.43 0.61 -2.22
C ASP A 141 4.89 0.40 -2.60
N GLN A 142 5.73 1.42 -2.44
CA GLN A 142 7.15 1.32 -2.77
C GLN A 142 7.85 0.27 -1.91
N GLY A 143 7.59 0.26 -0.59
CA GLY A 143 8.10 -0.77 0.31
C GLY A 143 7.58 -2.16 -0.05
N GLY A 144 6.29 -2.26 -0.33
CA GLY A 144 5.59 -3.49 -0.70
C GLY A 144 6.16 -4.16 -1.94
N ILE A 145 6.25 -3.43 -3.06
CA ILE A 145 6.80 -3.97 -4.31
C ILE A 145 8.28 -4.32 -4.16
N THR A 146 9.07 -3.50 -3.45
CA THR A 146 10.51 -3.73 -3.26
C THR A 146 10.77 -4.99 -2.45
N ALA A 147 10.09 -5.14 -1.31
CA ALA A 147 10.27 -6.29 -0.42
C ALA A 147 9.71 -7.58 -1.04
N ALA A 148 8.56 -7.53 -1.71
CA ALA A 148 8.00 -8.69 -2.39
C ALA A 148 8.88 -9.16 -3.55
N MET A 149 9.46 -8.24 -4.34
CA MET A 149 10.42 -8.58 -5.38
C MET A 149 11.69 -9.20 -4.80
N THR A 150 12.23 -8.61 -3.73
CA THR A 150 13.42 -9.12 -3.03
C THR A 150 13.18 -10.53 -2.49
N ALA A 151 11.97 -10.84 -2.02
CA ALA A 151 11.59 -12.18 -1.60
C ALA A 151 11.45 -13.12 -2.81
N ALA A 152 10.79 -12.69 -3.89
CA ALA A 152 10.63 -13.47 -5.11
C ALA A 152 11.97 -13.88 -5.73
N GLN A 153 12.97 -13.00 -5.72
CA GLN A 153 14.32 -13.29 -6.23
C GLN A 153 15.07 -14.41 -5.49
N LYS A 154 14.58 -14.85 -4.32
CA LYS A 154 15.12 -16.00 -3.59
C LYS A 154 14.55 -17.33 -4.08
N GLU A 155 13.47 -17.31 -4.85
CA GLU A 155 12.91 -18.52 -5.48
C GLU A 155 13.80 -18.97 -6.64
N ALA A 156 13.92 -20.29 -6.83
CA ALA A 156 14.83 -20.85 -7.84
C ALA A 156 14.38 -20.57 -9.28
N ASP A 157 13.08 -20.41 -9.49
CA ASP A 157 12.38 -20.25 -10.77
C ASP A 157 11.70 -18.88 -10.90
N VAL A 158 12.30 -17.85 -10.29
CA VAL A 158 11.82 -16.47 -10.37
C VAL A 158 11.74 -15.98 -11.82
N ASN A 159 10.62 -15.33 -12.14
CA ASN A 159 10.37 -14.64 -13.39
C ASN A 159 9.87 -13.23 -13.09
N LEU A 160 10.76 -12.23 -13.18
CA LEU A 160 10.44 -10.85 -12.84
C LEU A 160 9.45 -10.21 -13.82
N ALA A 161 9.40 -10.66 -15.08
CA ALA A 161 8.40 -10.18 -16.03
C ALA A 161 6.99 -10.59 -15.58
N GLU A 162 6.82 -11.81 -15.08
CA GLU A 162 5.55 -12.26 -14.48
C GLU A 162 5.23 -11.50 -13.20
N PHE A 163 6.21 -11.25 -12.33
CA PHE A 163 6.04 -10.47 -11.09
C PHE A 163 5.50 -9.07 -11.41
N PHE A 164 6.18 -8.30 -12.25
CA PHE A 164 5.78 -6.92 -12.58
C PHE A 164 4.46 -6.89 -13.37
N SER A 165 4.23 -7.86 -14.26
CA SER A 165 2.95 -7.97 -14.97
C SER A 165 1.79 -8.24 -13.99
N GLN A 166 2.04 -9.06 -12.97
CA GLN A 166 1.04 -9.38 -11.96
C GLN A 166 0.79 -8.21 -11.00
N TRP A 167 1.82 -7.42 -10.66
CA TRP A 167 1.68 -6.12 -9.98
C TRP A 167 0.77 -5.18 -10.76
N GLY A 168 1.03 -4.97 -12.06
CA GLY A 168 0.15 -4.16 -12.91
C GLY A 168 -1.28 -4.70 -13.00
N LYS A 169 -1.46 -6.03 -12.95
CA LYS A 169 -2.76 -6.69 -13.08
C LYS A 169 -3.67 -6.49 -11.87
N ILE A 170 -3.13 -6.46 -10.64
CA ILE A 170 -3.92 -6.25 -9.42
C ILE A 170 -4.46 -4.82 -9.31
N TRP A 171 -3.80 -3.86 -9.95
CA TRP A 171 -4.22 -2.45 -9.99
C TRP A 171 -5.19 -2.10 -11.13
N ARG A 172 -5.69 -3.10 -11.88
CA ARG A 172 -6.65 -2.83 -12.95
C ARG A 172 -7.97 -2.32 -12.37
N MET A 173 -8.20 -1.03 -12.56
CA MET A 173 -9.42 -0.35 -12.17
C MET A 173 -9.87 0.59 -13.30
N LYS A 174 -11.19 0.67 -13.50
CA LYS A 174 -11.81 1.69 -14.34
C LYS A 174 -13.01 2.24 -13.59
N ALA A 175 -13.16 3.55 -13.60
CA ALA A 175 -14.24 4.26 -12.93
C ALA A 175 -14.74 5.42 -13.81
N SER A 176 -15.87 6.02 -13.43
CA SER A 176 -16.30 7.27 -14.07
C SER A 176 -15.41 8.43 -13.66
N LEU A 177 -15.38 9.48 -14.47
CA LEU A 177 -14.59 10.68 -14.19
C LEU A 177 -14.98 11.32 -12.86
N GLU A 178 -16.28 11.38 -12.57
CA GLU A 178 -16.81 11.97 -11.34
C GLU A 178 -16.36 11.20 -10.09
N PHE A 179 -16.31 9.86 -10.18
CA PHE A 179 -15.80 9.04 -9.09
C PHE A 179 -14.30 9.23 -8.90
N GLN A 180 -13.53 9.30 -9.99
CA GLN A 180 -12.09 9.59 -9.91
C GLN A 180 -11.81 10.97 -9.31
N GLN A 181 -12.60 11.99 -9.66
CA GLN A 181 -12.52 13.33 -9.06
C GLN A 181 -12.83 13.32 -7.56
N MET A 182 -13.86 12.56 -7.16
CA MET A 182 -14.17 12.37 -5.75
C MET A 182 -12.98 11.73 -5.02
N LEU A 183 -12.42 10.64 -5.53
CA LEU A 183 -11.27 9.97 -4.93
C LEU A 183 -10.06 10.89 -4.82
N LEU A 184 -9.70 11.63 -5.87
CA LEU A 184 -8.58 12.60 -5.82
C LEU A 184 -8.71 13.65 -4.71
N SER A 185 -9.94 13.96 -4.28
CA SER A 185 -10.19 14.98 -3.26
C SER A 185 -10.07 14.49 -1.81
N MET A 186 -10.16 13.17 -1.57
CA MET A 186 -10.31 12.65 -0.21
C MET A 186 -9.62 11.30 0.06
N ASP A 187 -9.35 10.50 -0.97
CA ASP A 187 -8.73 9.20 -0.82
C ASP A 187 -7.22 9.37 -0.58
N VAL A 188 -6.71 8.63 0.41
CA VAL A 188 -5.27 8.59 0.72
C VAL A 188 -4.52 7.69 -0.26
N HIS A 189 -5.22 6.89 -1.06
CA HIS A 189 -4.59 6.08 -2.09
C HIS A 189 -4.42 6.88 -3.38
N ALA A 190 -3.24 6.75 -4.00
CA ALA A 190 -3.05 7.25 -5.35
C ALA A 190 -4.01 6.55 -6.32
N PRO A 191 -4.42 7.21 -7.43
CA PRO A 191 -5.14 6.54 -8.51
C PRO A 191 -4.44 5.26 -8.96
N ALA A 192 -5.19 4.18 -9.18
CA ALA A 192 -4.62 2.85 -9.41
C ALA A 192 -3.60 2.79 -10.56
N LYS A 193 -3.76 3.61 -11.61
CA LYS A 193 -2.78 3.73 -12.70
C LYS A 193 -1.42 4.26 -12.21
N LEU A 194 -1.42 5.21 -11.29
CA LEU A 194 -0.20 5.75 -10.69
C LEU A 194 0.44 4.73 -9.75
N ARG A 195 -0.35 4.02 -8.94
CA ARG A 195 0.13 2.89 -8.10
C ARG A 195 0.76 1.78 -8.95
N ALA A 196 0.18 1.47 -10.11
CA ALA A 196 0.74 0.48 -11.03
C ALA A 196 2.07 0.93 -11.66
N ASN A 197 2.14 2.20 -12.09
CA ASN A 197 3.21 2.65 -12.97
C ASN A 197 4.40 3.29 -12.23
N ILE A 198 4.17 4.08 -11.18
CA ILE A 198 5.25 4.87 -10.56
C ILE A 198 6.22 4.00 -9.74
N PRO A 199 5.78 3.12 -8.82
CA PRO A 199 6.69 2.34 -7.98
C PRO A 199 7.71 1.47 -8.75
N PRO A 200 7.36 0.76 -9.84
CA PRO A 200 8.33 0.02 -10.62
C PRO A 200 9.46 0.88 -11.21
N THR A 201 9.21 2.16 -11.51
CA THR A 201 10.25 3.06 -12.07
C THR A 201 11.38 3.37 -11.09
N ASN A 202 11.19 3.08 -9.80
CA ASN A 202 12.24 3.23 -8.79
C ASN A 202 13.14 1.98 -8.66
N LEU A 203 12.78 0.86 -9.33
CA LEU A 203 13.48 -0.42 -9.22
C LEU A 203 14.33 -0.67 -10.46
N GLU A 204 15.64 -0.89 -10.28
CA GLU A 204 16.57 -1.19 -11.38
C GLU A 204 16.17 -2.47 -12.13
N GLU A 205 15.65 -3.45 -11.39
CA GLU A 205 15.16 -4.72 -11.89
C GLU A 205 14.04 -4.55 -12.92
N PHE A 206 13.21 -3.51 -12.81
CA PHE A 206 12.18 -3.21 -13.80
C PHE A 206 12.79 -2.81 -15.15
N TYR A 207 13.84 -1.98 -15.11
CA TYR A 207 14.57 -1.57 -16.33
C TYR A 207 15.24 -2.77 -17.00
N GLN A 208 15.86 -3.64 -16.21
CA GLN A 208 16.51 -4.85 -16.72
C GLN A 208 15.50 -5.85 -17.29
N THR A 209 14.34 -5.99 -16.66
CA THR A 209 13.30 -6.95 -17.06
C THR A 209 12.66 -6.57 -18.40
N PHE A 210 12.40 -5.28 -18.62
CA PHE A 210 11.69 -4.79 -19.80
C PHE A 210 12.56 -3.98 -20.78
N ASP A 211 13.89 -3.94 -20.57
CA ASP A 211 14.85 -3.18 -21.39
C ASP A 211 14.46 -1.68 -21.52
N VAL A 212 14.01 -1.07 -20.42
CA VAL A 212 13.56 0.33 -20.37
C VAL A 212 14.75 1.28 -20.55
N LYS A 213 14.63 2.23 -21.47
CA LYS A 213 15.68 3.16 -21.86
C LYS A 213 15.26 4.61 -21.69
N GLU A 214 16.24 5.50 -21.69
CA GLU A 214 15.97 6.94 -21.74
C GLU A 214 15.11 7.27 -22.97
N GLY A 215 14.00 7.96 -22.73
CA GLY A 215 12.98 8.28 -23.74
C GLY A 215 11.69 7.44 -23.63
N ASP A 216 11.72 6.30 -22.94
CA ASP A 216 10.50 5.53 -22.65
C ASP A 216 9.63 6.24 -21.60
N GLU A 217 8.31 6.09 -21.69
CA GLU A 217 7.36 6.76 -20.79
C GLU A 217 7.56 6.39 -19.30
N MET A 218 8.02 5.17 -19.04
CA MET A 218 8.30 4.67 -17.69
C MET A 218 9.77 4.84 -17.27
N TYR A 219 10.56 5.60 -18.01
CA TYR A 219 11.94 5.89 -17.64
C TYR A 219 12.03 6.96 -16.55
N ARG A 220 12.81 6.67 -15.51
CA ARG A 220 13.25 7.64 -14.50
C ARG A 220 14.77 7.57 -14.34
N ALA A 221 15.39 8.75 -14.41
CA ALA A 221 16.83 8.87 -14.25
C ALA A 221 17.28 8.27 -12.89
N PRO A 222 18.42 7.53 -12.83
CA PRO A 222 18.83 6.82 -11.62
C PRO A 222 18.91 7.68 -10.35
N ASP A 223 19.32 8.95 -10.48
CA ASP A 223 19.43 9.93 -9.39
C ASP A 223 18.08 10.45 -8.88
N LYS A 224 17.00 10.22 -9.63
CA LYS A 224 15.62 10.60 -9.27
C LYS A 224 14.81 9.42 -8.73
N ARG A 225 15.37 8.22 -8.69
CA ARG A 225 14.67 7.02 -8.19
C ARG A 225 14.65 7.05 -6.67
N VAL A 226 13.46 6.89 -6.10
CA VAL A 226 13.25 6.97 -4.65
C VAL A 226 13.49 5.59 -4.03
N LYS A 227 14.35 5.53 -3.01
CA LYS A 227 14.58 4.34 -2.20
C LYS A 227 14.41 4.68 -0.72
N ILE A 228 13.56 3.91 -0.04
CA ILE A 228 13.24 4.11 1.40
C ILE A 228 13.91 3.01 2.23
N TRP A 229 13.51 1.75 2.04
CA TRP A 229 14.03 0.57 2.73
C TRP A 229 15.11 -0.16 1.93
#